data_AF-A0A8T5KLT8-F1
#
_entry.id   AF-A0A8T5KLT8-F1
#
_cell.length_a   1.000
_cell.length_b   1.000
_cell.length_c   1.000
_cell.angle_alpha   90.00
_cell.angle_beta   90.00
_cell.angle_gamma   90.00
#
_symmetry.space_group_name_H-M   'P 1'
#
loop_
_entity.id
_entity.type
_entity.pdbx_description
1 polymer ?
#
loop_
_entity_poly.entity_id
_entity_poly.type
_entity_poly.pdbx_seq_one_letter_code
_entity_poly.pdbx_strand_id
1 'polypeptide(L)' 'MVLLNIWSVGHFLQWAAVGRFLLNNWYIFLALSVSWECLELVLPYEFAQETWDNKISDIVVNCLGYYLGISIRQHQSIDK' A
#
# COMPACT_ATOMS: atom_id res chain seq x y z
N MET A 1 2.98 -5.19 -20.15
CA MET A 1 3.18 -5.11 -18.69
C MET A 1 1.80 -5.20 -18.05
N VAL A 2 1.66 -6.00 -17.00
CA VAL A 2 0.35 -6.24 -16.34
C VAL A 2 0.11 -5.14 -15.31
N LEU A 3 -1.11 -4.63 -15.23
CA LEU A 3 -1.49 -3.54 -14.31
C LEU A 3 -1.53 -3.96 -12.83
N LEU A 4 -1.92 -5.22 -12.58
CA LEU A 4 -1.98 -5.81 -11.24
C LEU A 4 -1.22 -7.12 -11.26
N ASN A 5 -0.23 -7.26 -10.38
CA ASN A 5 0.61 -8.45 -10.30
C ASN A 5 0.70 -8.96 -8.84
N ILE A 6 1.57 -9.94 -8.60
CA ILE A 6 1.77 -10.50 -7.27
C ILE A 6 2.31 -9.47 -6.27
N TRP A 7 3.07 -8.48 -6.74
CA TRP A 7 3.55 -7.35 -5.93
C TRP A 7 2.38 -6.46 -5.52
N SER A 8 1.43 -6.16 -6.41
CA SER A 8 0.19 -5.44 -6.04
C SER A 8 -0.59 -6.16 -4.92
N VAL A 9 -0.61 -7.50 -4.91
CA VAL A 9 -1.20 -8.27 -3.78
C VAL A 9 -0.37 -8.08 -2.50
N GLY A 10 0.96 -8.09 -2.61
CA GLY A 10 1.87 -7.78 -1.51
C GLY A 10 1.64 -6.38 -0.93
N HIS A 11 1.54 -5.37 -1.78
CA HIS A 11 1.18 -3.99 -1.47
C HIS A 11 -0.12 -3.92 -0.65
N PHE A 12 -1.18 -4.55 -1.15
CA PHE A 12 -2.46 -4.60 -0.47
C PHE A 12 -2.34 -5.18 0.95
N LEU A 13 -1.72 -6.35 1.08
CA LEU A 13 -1.59 -7.06 2.35
C LEU A 13 -0.69 -6.31 3.34
N GLN A 14 0.42 -5.75 2.86
CA GLN A 14 1.33 -4.93 3.65
C GLN A 14 0.58 -3.75 4.26
N TRP A 15 -0.13 -2.98 3.43
CA TRP A 15 -0.82 -1.79 3.91
C TRP A 15 -2.05 -2.10 4.74
N ALA A 16 -2.75 -3.22 4.48
CA ALA A 16 -3.78 -3.73 5.37
C ALA A 16 -3.23 -4.08 6.76
N ALA A 17 -2.07 -4.74 6.84
CA ALA A 17 -1.43 -5.02 8.12
C ALA A 17 -0.99 -3.72 8.84
N VAL A 18 -0.39 -2.78 8.10
CA VAL A 18 0.03 -1.48 8.67
C VAL A 18 -1.16 -0.69 9.22
N GLY A 19 -2.24 -0.55 8.44
CA GLY A 19 -3.47 0.13 8.89
C GLY A 19 -4.12 -0.55 10.10
N ARG A 20 -4.09 -1.89 10.12
CA ARG A 20 -4.68 -2.69 11.19
C ARG A 20 -3.93 -2.60 12.50
N PHE A 21 -2.60 -2.69 12.48
CA PHE A 21 -1.80 -2.91 13.69
C PHE A 21 -0.90 -1.76 14.09
N LEU A 22 -0.47 -0.92 13.15
CA LEU A 22 0.65 0.02 13.38
C LEU A 22 0.20 1.48 13.32
N LEU A 23 -0.45 1.88 12.23
CA LEU A 23 -0.64 3.29 11.88
C LEU A 23 -2.11 3.58 11.57
N ASN A 24 -2.65 4.68 12.11
CA ASN A 24 -4.01 5.17 11.83
C ASN A 24 -3.99 6.62 11.29
N ASN A 25 -2.86 7.07 10.75
CA ASN A 25 -2.68 8.41 10.19
C ASN A 25 -2.48 8.32 8.68
N TRP A 26 -3.48 8.78 7.92
CA TRP A 26 -3.49 8.77 6.45
C TRP A 26 -2.35 9.58 5.82
N TYR A 27 -1.92 10.68 6.44
CA TYR A 27 -0.83 11.51 5.90
C TYR A 27 0.51 10.78 5.95
N ILE A 28 0.81 10.11 7.06
CA ILE A 28 2.03 9.31 7.21
C ILE A 28 1.98 8.11 6.27
N PHE A 29 0.83 7.45 6.15
CA PHE A 29 0.61 6.37 5.18
C PHE A 29 0.91 6.82 3.75
N LEU A 30 0.31 7.92 3.29
CA LEU A 30 0.51 8.41 1.93
C LEU A 30 1.96 8.81 1.66
N ALA A 31 2.61 9.47 2.63
CA ALA A 31 4.02 9.83 2.50
C ALA A 31 4.90 8.58 2.31
N LEU A 32 4.68 7.53 3.10
CA LEU A 32 5.43 6.28 2.97
C LEU A 32 5.10 5.52 1.67
N SER A 33 3.82 5.45 1.32
CA SER A 33 3.33 4.81 0.08
C SER A 33 3.96 5.44 -1.16
N VAL A 34 3.91 6.77 -1.29
CA VAL A 34 4.53 7.51 -2.40
C VAL A 34 6.04 7.42 -2.36
N SER A 35 6.66 7.50 -1.18
CA SER A 35 8.12 7.38 -1.06
C SER A 35 8.64 6.03 -1.53
N TRP A 36 7.86 4.95 -1.32
CA TRP A 36 8.21 3.62 -1.80
C TRP A 36 8.26 3.58 -3.34
N GLU A 37 7.21 4.05 -4.01
CA GLU A 37 7.19 4.14 -5.48
C GLU A 37 8.31 5.02 -6.04
N CYS A 38 8.64 6.12 -5.36
CA CYS A 38 9.77 6.98 -5.75
C CYS A 38 11.11 6.28 -5.55
N LEU A 39 11.26 5.48 -4.49
CA LEU A 39 12.48 4.72 -4.22
C LEU A 39 12.71 3.64 -5.28
N GLU A 40 11.64 3.02 -5.79
CA GLU A 40 11.73 2.05 -6.88
C GLU A 40 12.32 2.64 -8.17
N LEU A 41 12.16 3.94 -8.43
CA LEU A 41 12.74 4.60 -9.61
C LEU A 41 14.27 4.53 -9.65
N VAL A 42 14.93 4.33 -8.50
CA VAL A 42 16.39 4.25 -8.39
C VAL A 42 16.89 2.84 -8.07
N LEU A 43 15.98 1.88 -7.87
CA LEU A 43 16.35 0.51 -7.55
C LEU A 43 16.64 -0.30 -8.82
N PRO A 44 17.79 -0.98 -8.93
CA PRO A 44 18.14 -1.80 -10.09
C PRO A 44 17.58 -3.22 -9.98
N TYR A 45 16.32 -3.37 -9.54
CA TYR A 45 15.65 -4.68 -9.42
C TYR A 45 14.55 -4.83 -10.46
N GLU A 46 14.32 -6.04 -10.96
CA GLU A 46 13.32 -6.31 -12.00
C GLU A 46 11.90 -5.93 -11.57
N PHE A 47 11.56 -6.12 -10.29
CA PHE A 47 10.25 -5.73 -9.76
C PHE A 47 10.04 -4.22 -9.74
N ALA A 48 11.11 -3.42 -9.72
CA ALA A 48 11.03 -1.97 -9.70
C ALA A 48 10.89 -1.36 -11.11
N GLN A 49 11.25 -2.12 -12.15
CA GLN A 49 11.20 -1.71 -13.56
C GLN A 49 9.81 -1.91 -14.16
N GLU A 50 8.84 -1.17 -13.64
CA GLU A 50 7.45 -1.26 -14.05
C GLU A 50 6.95 0.01 -14.76
N THR A 51 5.87 -0.11 -15.52
CA THR A 51 5.22 1.03 -16.18
C THR A 51 4.64 2.00 -15.16
N TRP A 52 4.61 3.28 -15.50
CA TRP A 52 3.97 4.32 -14.68
C TRP A 52 2.52 3.99 -14.28
N ASP A 53 1.75 3.37 -15.18
CA ASP A 53 0.38 2.95 -14.89
C ASP A 53 0.31 1.92 -13.76
N ASN A 54 1.30 1.03 -13.67
CA ASN A 54 1.38 0.04 -12.61
C ASN A 54 1.72 0.72 -11.28
N LYS A 55 2.73 1.60 -11.25
CA LYS A 55 3.08 2.38 -10.04
C LYS A 55 1.92 3.20 -9.49
N ILE A 56 1.14 3.84 -10.37
CA ILE A 56 -0.07 4.56 -9.97
C ILE A 56 -1.13 3.59 -9.41
N SER A 57 -1.31 2.44 -10.06
CA SER A 57 -2.20 1.38 -9.58
C SER A 57 -1.78 0.88 -8.20
N ASP A 58 -0.50 0.71 -7.94
CA ASP A 58 0.01 0.27 -6.64
C ASP A 58 -0.29 1.29 -5.52
N ILE A 59 -0.23 2.59 -5.78
CA ILE A 59 -0.71 3.61 -4.83
C ILE A 59 -2.21 3.42 -4.51
N VAL A 60 -3.04 3.13 -5.52
CA VAL A 60 -4.48 2.87 -5.30
C VAL A 60 -4.67 1.61 -4.47
N VAL A 61 -3.93 0.54 -4.77
CA VAL A 61 -3.97 -0.73 -4.04
C VAL A 61 -3.50 -0.55 -2.59
N ASN A 62 -2.45 0.24 -2.36
CA ASN A 62 -1.97 0.64 -1.05
C ASN A 62 -3.09 1.32 -0.26
N CYS A 63 -3.84 2.24 -0.88
CA CYS A 63 -4.96 2.95 -0.23
C CYS A 63 -6.08 1.99 0.17
N LEU A 64 -6.45 1.06 -0.71
CA LEU A 64 -7.48 0.05 -0.43
C LEU A 64 -7.08 -0.87 0.73
N GLY A 65 -5.83 -1.35 0.73
CA GLY A 65 -5.28 -2.16 1.81
C GLY A 65 -5.32 -1.40 3.13
N TYR A 66 -4.76 -0.20 3.16
CA TYR A 66 -4.70 0.63 4.36
C TYR A 66 -6.09 0.96 4.92
N TYR A 67 -7.03 1.34 4.06
CA TYR A 67 -8.42 1.59 4.45
C TYR A 67 -9.04 0.37 5.12
N LEU A 68 -8.93 -0.81 4.49
CA LEU A 68 -9.43 -2.05 5.07
C LEU A 68 -8.82 -2.32 6.45
N GLY A 69 -7.51 -2.16 6.59
CA GLY A 69 -6.82 -2.33 7.87
C GLY A 69 -7.39 -1.45 8.98
N ILE A 70 -7.58 -0.16 8.69
CA ILE A 70 -8.19 0.80 9.61
C ILE A 70 -9.64 0.43 9.94
N SER A 71 -10.46 0.12 8.94
CA SER A 71 -11.88 -0.21 9.14
C SER A 71 -12.06 -1.40 10.08
N ILE A 72 -11.26 -2.46 9.89
CA ILE A 72 -11.34 -3.64 10.79
C ILE A 72 -10.87 -3.27 12.20
N ARG A 73 -9.82 -2.45 12.34
CA ARG A 73 -9.34 -1.99 13.65
C ARG A 73 -10.41 -1.16 14.39
N GLN A 74 -11.11 -0.29 13.68
CA GLN A 74 -12.17 0.56 14.25
C GLN A 74 -13.37 -0.27 14.70
N HIS A 75 -13.84 -1.22 13.89
CA HIS A 75 -14.92 -2.14 14.27
C HIS A 75 -14.59 -2.90 15.58
N GLN A 76 -13.37 -3.43 15.70
CA GLN A 76 -12.93 -4.12 16.92
C GLN A 76 -12.84 -3.21 18.16
N SER A 77 -12.75 -1.90 17.99
CA SER A 77 -12.74 -0.95 19.09
C SER A 77 -14.15 -0.59 19.57
N ILE A 78 -15.19 -0.79 18.74
CA ILE A 78 -16.58 -0.52 19.09
C ILE A 78 -17.17 -1.70 19.89
N ASP A 79 -16.72 -2.93 19.63
CA ASP A 79 -17.19 -4.15 20.30
C ASP A 79 -16.54 -4.41 21.68
N LYS A 80 -15.70 -3.49 22.19
CA LYS A 80 -15.03 -3.58 23.50
C LYS A 80 -15.64 -2.62 24.51
#